data_AF-A0A8T4LJ86-F1
#
_entry.id   AF-A0A8T4LJ86-F1
#
_cell.length_a   1.000
_cell.length_b   1.000
_cell.length_c   1.000
_cell.angle_alpha   90.00
_cell.angle_beta   90.00
_cell.angle_gamma   90.00
#
_symmetry.space_group_name_H-M   'P 1'
#
loop_
_entity.id
_entity.type
_entity.pdbx_description
1 polymer ?
#
loop_
_entity_poly.entity_id
_entity_poly.type
_entity_poly.pdbx_seq_one_letter_code
_entity_poly.pdbx_strand_id
1 'polypeptide(L)'
;MTQNKELIRFIKEARRRGFDDYEIRVPLIKEGWNSEDVEKAFDSMKRKQPTHYNFKDKVTIYLSNDLYKLLEKRAKKNMLTLPEQIEDILRRSTLSLRKGKLRNEKIDDLLVSLFSRQKRVKK
;
A
#
# COMPACT_ATOMS: atom_id res chain seq x y z
N MET A 1 -11.42 38.39 4.87
CA MET A 1 -11.46 36.98 4.42
C MET A 1 -10.08 36.40 4.07
N THR A 2 -8.97 36.97 4.56
CA THR A 2 -7.58 36.57 4.23
C THR A 2 -6.94 35.65 5.28
N GLN A 3 -7.35 35.75 6.55
CA GLN A 3 -6.78 35.01 7.69
C GLN A 3 -6.76 33.49 7.50
N ASN A 4 -7.75 32.93 6.81
CA ASN A 4 -7.89 31.48 6.68
C ASN A 4 -6.81 30.86 5.75
N LYS A 5 -6.30 31.61 4.75
CA LYS A 5 -5.26 31.12 3.84
C LYS A 5 -3.87 31.08 4.47
N GLU A 6 -3.56 32.06 5.30
CA GLU A 6 -2.27 32.15 6.01
C GLU A 6 -2.16 31.07 7.09
N LEU A 7 -3.26 30.85 7.84
CA LEU A 7 -3.36 29.78 8.83
C LEU A 7 -3.11 28.39 8.22
N ILE A 8 -3.75 28.11 7.07
CA ILE A 8 -3.54 26.85 6.34
C ILE A 8 -2.09 26.71 5.86
N ARG A 9 -1.46 27.80 5.41
CA ARG A 9 -0.06 27.79 4.98
C ARG A 9 0.88 27.50 6.15
N PHE A 10 0.64 28.13 7.30
CA PHE A 10 1.41 27.91 8.52
C PHE A 10 1.32 26.46 8.99
N ILE A 11 0.10 25.92 9.11
CA ILE A 11 -0.10 24.53 9.56
C ILE A 11 0.57 23.53 8.59
N LYS A 12 0.52 23.78 7.27
CA LYS A 12 1.25 22.96 6.28
C LYS A 12 2.76 23.01 6.49
N GLU A 13 3.31 24.19 6.78
CA GLU A 13 4.74 24.34 7.02
C GLU A 13 5.18 23.67 8.33
N ALA A 14 4.38 23.80 9.39
CA ALA A 14 4.65 23.14 10.67
C ALA A 14 4.60 21.60 10.54
N ARG A 15 3.60 21.06 9.85
CA ARG A 15 3.56 19.62 9.53
C ARG A 15 4.76 19.17 8.71
N ARG A 16 5.22 19.98 7.74
CA ARG A 16 6.44 19.67 6.95
C ARG A 16 7.69 19.63 7.82
N ARG A 17 7.72 20.40 8.91
CA ARG A 17 8.80 20.40 9.90
C ARG A 17 8.68 19.27 10.94
N GLY A 18 7.61 18.49 10.91
CA GLY A 18 7.42 17.30 11.74
C GLY A 18 6.70 17.53 13.07
N PHE A 19 6.07 18.69 13.28
CA PHE A 19 5.28 18.95 14.48
C PHE A 19 3.95 18.19 14.44
N ASP A 20 3.52 17.68 15.59
CA ASP A 20 2.23 17.02 15.74
C ASP A 20 1.06 18.02 15.73
N ASP A 21 -0.14 17.57 15.37
CA ASP A 21 -1.32 18.43 15.29
C ASP A 21 -1.65 19.08 16.65
N TYR A 22 -1.40 18.38 17.77
CA TYR A 22 -1.55 18.94 19.11
C TYR A 22 -0.55 20.08 19.37
N GLU A 23 0.71 19.86 19.01
CA GLU A 23 1.80 20.84 19.17
C GLU A 23 1.60 22.08 18.31
N ILE A 24 0.86 21.98 17.20
CA ILE A 24 0.52 23.12 16.34
C ILE A 24 -0.70 23.88 16.90
N ARG A 25 -1.69 23.17 17.46
CA ARG A 25 -2.93 23.78 18.00
C ARG A 25 -2.68 24.64 19.23
N VAL A 26 -1.87 24.14 20.17
CA VAL A 26 -1.65 24.81 21.46
C VAL A 26 -1.05 26.21 21.29
N PRO A 27 0.01 26.42 20.50
CA PRO A 27 0.54 27.76 20.24
C PRO A 27 -0.45 28.68 19.53
N LEU A 28 -1.22 28.18 18.55
CA LEU A 28 -2.20 28.99 17.83
C LEU A 28 -3.29 29.54 18.77
N ILE A 29 -3.83 28.69 19.64
CA ILE A 29 -4.84 29.13 20.63
C ILE A 29 -4.21 30.11 21.63
N LYS A 30 -2.98 29.86 22.06
CA LYS A 30 -2.25 30.73 23.01
C LYS A 30 -1.97 32.11 22.43
N GLU A 31 -1.69 32.21 21.13
CA GLU A 31 -1.50 33.48 20.41
C GLU A 31 -2.83 34.19 20.08
N GLY A 32 -3.96 33.71 20.62
CA GLY A 32 -5.26 34.36 20.49
C GLY A 32 -5.99 34.07 19.18
N TRP A 33 -5.59 33.04 18.43
CA TRP A 33 -6.38 32.59 17.29
C TRP A 33 -7.68 31.95 17.79
N ASN A 34 -8.79 32.27 17.12
CA ASN A 34 -10.09 31.69 17.42
C ASN A 34 -10.05 30.17 17.26
N SER A 35 -10.39 29.44 18.32
CA SER A 35 -10.35 27.98 18.35
C SER A 35 -11.22 27.35 17.27
N GLU A 36 -12.35 27.97 16.94
CA GLU A 36 -13.24 27.47 15.88
C GLU A 36 -12.60 27.55 14.49
N ASP A 37 -11.86 28.62 14.21
CA ASP A 37 -11.23 28.82 12.91
C ASP A 37 -10.01 27.92 12.74
N VAL A 38 -9.28 27.67 13.84
CA VAL A 38 -8.21 26.67 13.90
C VAL A 38 -8.76 25.28 13.60
N GLU A 39 -9.84 24.85 14.27
CA GLU A 39 -10.45 23.55 14.00
C GLU A 39 -11.00 23.43 12.58
N LYS A 40 -11.69 24.46 12.07
CA LYS A 40 -12.14 24.50 10.66
C LYS A 40 -10.97 24.39 9.68
N ALA A 41 -9.83 25.02 9.98
CA ALA A 41 -8.64 24.91 9.15
C ALA A 41 -8.09 23.48 9.20
N PHE A 42 -7.94 22.87 10.38
CA PHE A 42 -7.53 21.47 10.53
C PHE A 42 -8.47 20.51 9.81
N ASP A 43 -9.79 20.71 9.88
CA ASP A 43 -10.78 19.88 9.20
C ASP A 43 -10.74 20.05 7.68
N SER A 44 -10.51 21.27 7.17
CA SER A 44 -10.28 21.50 5.75
C SER A 44 -9.00 20.81 5.23
N MET A 45 -8.04 20.57 6.13
CA MET A 45 -6.74 19.97 5.85
C MET A 45 -6.62 18.50 6.24
N LYS A 46 -7.58 17.95 7.00
CA LYS A 46 -7.83 16.52 7.03
C LYS A 46 -8.18 16.18 5.59
N ARG A 47 -7.13 15.85 4.82
CA ARG A 47 -7.29 15.03 3.62
C ARG A 47 -8.28 13.97 4.05
N LYS A 48 -9.38 13.81 3.30
CA LYS A 48 -10.12 12.54 3.28
C LYS A 48 -9.05 11.49 3.49
N GLN A 49 -9.13 10.76 4.61
CA GLN A 49 -8.07 9.88 5.07
C GLN A 49 -7.43 9.17 3.86
N PRO A 50 -6.14 8.81 3.90
CA PRO A 50 -5.54 8.04 2.83
C PRO A 50 -6.15 6.61 2.82
N THR A 51 -7.43 6.50 2.48
CA THR A 51 -7.96 5.36 1.77
C THR A 51 -7.30 5.46 0.40
N HIS A 52 -6.11 4.88 0.29
CA HIS A 52 -5.30 4.75 -0.93
C HIS A 52 -5.99 3.95 -2.05
N TYR A 53 -7.32 3.99 -2.11
CA TYR A 53 -8.15 3.39 -3.14
C TYR A 53 -8.99 4.49 -3.74
N ASN A 54 -8.59 4.97 -4.92
CA ASN A 54 -9.56 5.67 -5.74
C ASN A 54 -10.68 4.68 -6.07
N PHE A 55 -11.89 5.15 -6.34
CA PHE A 55 -12.97 4.26 -6.81
C PHE A 55 -12.54 3.43 -8.03
N LYS A 56 -11.62 3.98 -8.84
CA LYS A 56 -10.98 3.30 -9.99
C LYS A 56 -10.17 2.05 -9.60
N ASP A 57 -9.71 1.95 -8.35
CA ASP A 57 -8.79 0.90 -7.89
C ASP A 57 -9.54 -0.26 -7.19
N LYS A 58 -10.88 -0.31 -7.32
CA LYS A 58 -11.71 -1.34 -6.71
C LYS A 58 -12.03 -2.47 -7.69
N VAL A 59 -11.87 -3.70 -7.24
CA VAL A 59 -12.26 -4.90 -7.98
C VAL A 59 -13.27 -5.68 -7.16
N THR A 60 -14.47 -5.90 -7.72
CA THR A 60 -15.50 -6.74 -7.11
C THR A 60 -15.49 -8.10 -7.81
N ILE A 61 -15.30 -9.17 -7.05
CA ILE A 61 -15.24 -10.54 -7.56
C ILE A 61 -16.28 -11.38 -6.83
N TYR A 62 -17.09 -12.11 -7.57
CA TYR A 62 -18.01 -13.10 -7.03
C TYR A 62 -17.35 -14.48 -7.10
N LEU A 63 -17.34 -15.20 -5.98
CA LEU A 63 -16.69 -16.50 -5.84
C LEU A 63 -17.68 -17.54 -5.34
N SER A 64 -17.50 -18.79 -5.75
CA SER A 64 -18.21 -19.92 -5.16
C SER A 64 -17.71 -20.18 -3.73
N ASN A 65 -18.56 -20.79 -2.90
CA ASN A 65 -18.24 -21.05 -1.49
C ASN A 65 -16.99 -21.92 -1.32
N ASP A 66 -16.78 -22.89 -2.20
CA ASP A 66 -15.62 -23.78 -2.14
C ASP A 66 -14.31 -23.04 -2.44
N LEU A 67 -14.33 -22.16 -3.45
CA LEU A 67 -13.17 -21.31 -3.77
C LEU A 67 -12.87 -20.32 -2.65
N TYR A 68 -13.91 -19.75 -2.05
CA TYR A 68 -13.76 -18.84 -0.90
C TYR A 68 -13.03 -19.52 0.25
N LYS A 69 -13.47 -20.72 0.66
CA LYS A 69 -12.84 -21.51 1.73
C LYS A 69 -11.39 -21.88 1.40
N LEU A 70 -11.09 -22.23 0.15
CA LEU A 70 -9.73 -22.54 -0.28
C LEU A 70 -8.80 -21.33 -0.20
N LEU A 71 -9.26 -20.15 -0.64
CA LEU A 71 -8.50 -18.91 -0.55
C LEU A 71 -8.26 -18.49 0.90
N GLU A 72 -9.26 -18.66 1.78
CA GLU A 72 -9.11 -18.34 3.20
C GLU A 72 -8.07 -19.24 3.89
N LYS A 73 -8.06 -20.54 3.61
CA LYS A 73 -7.03 -21.47 4.10
C LYS A 73 -5.63 -21.05 3.64
N ARG A 74 -5.51 -20.64 2.38
CA ARG A 74 -4.24 -20.16 1.80
C ARG A 74 -3.77 -18.86 2.44
N ALA A 75 -4.68 -17.92 2.66
CA ALA A 75 -4.40 -16.65 3.32
C ALA A 75 -3.86 -16.88 4.75
N LYS A 76 -4.53 -17.74 5.54
CA LYS A 76 -4.08 -18.12 6.89
C LYS A 76 -2.70 -18.74 6.88
N LYS A 77 -2.42 -19.66 5.95
CA LYS A 77 -1.09 -20.29 5.81
C LYS A 77 0.02 -19.27 5.53
N ASN A 78 -0.31 -18.21 4.77
CA ASN A 78 0.64 -17.16 4.40
C ASN A 78 0.65 -15.99 5.39
N MET A 79 -0.11 -16.06 6.49
CA MET A 79 -0.28 -14.98 7.47
C MET A 79 -0.77 -13.66 6.84
N LEU A 80 -1.65 -13.76 5.84
CA LEU A 80 -2.27 -12.64 5.14
C LEU A 80 -3.77 -12.60 5.40
N THR A 81 -4.37 -11.42 5.24
CA THR A 81 -5.81 -11.29 5.10
C THR A 81 -6.27 -11.78 3.72
N LEU A 82 -7.56 -12.12 3.58
CA LEU A 82 -8.11 -12.57 2.30
C LEU A 82 -7.93 -11.51 1.18
N PRO A 83 -8.18 -10.21 1.39
CA PRO A 83 -7.93 -9.18 0.38
C PRO A 83 -6.46 -9.10 -0.03
N GLU A 84 -5.52 -9.11 0.92
CA GLU A 84 -4.08 -9.08 0.64
C GLU A 84 -3.64 -10.32 -0.15
N GLN A 85 -4.21 -11.49 0.17
CA GLN A 85 -3.92 -12.73 -0.55
C GLN A 85 -4.43 -12.67 -2.00
N ILE A 86 -5.60 -12.07 -2.24
CA ILE A 86 -6.15 -11.86 -3.59
C ILE A 86 -5.27 -10.86 -4.36
N GLU A 87 -4.87 -9.77 -3.71
CA GLU A 87 -3.96 -8.79 -4.31
C GLU A 87 -2.61 -9.40 -4.69
N ASP A 88 -2.00 -10.21 -3.80
CA ASP A 88 -0.74 -10.91 -4.07
C ASP A 88 -0.88 -11.87 -5.26
N ILE A 89 -2.02 -12.57 -5.39
CA ILE A 89 -2.29 -13.43 -6.56
C ILE A 89 -2.37 -12.60 -7.85
N LEU A 90 -3.16 -11.50 -7.86
CA LEU A 90 -3.29 -10.63 -9.02
C LEU A 90 -1.95 -9.98 -9.41
N ARG A 91 -1.18 -9.55 -8.41
CA ARG A 91 0.16 -8.99 -8.60
C ARG A 91 1.11 -10.01 -9.21
N ARG A 92 1.16 -11.23 -8.68
CA ARG A 92 2.01 -12.30 -9.24
C ARG A 92 1.61 -12.68 -10.65
N SER A 93 0.30 -12.76 -10.93
CA SER A 93 -0.22 -13.10 -12.25
C SER A 93 0.11 -12.03 -13.31
N THR A 94 0.13 -10.76 -12.92
CA THR A 94 0.48 -9.67 -13.84
C THR A 94 2.00 -9.53 -14.04
N LEU A 95 2.79 -9.76 -12.99
CA LEU A 95 4.27 -9.73 -13.08
C LEU A 95 4.84 -10.95 -13.81
N SER A 96 4.20 -12.12 -13.73
CA SER A 96 4.65 -13.33 -14.43
C SER A 96 4.55 -13.22 -15.95
N LEU A 97 3.65 -12.37 -16.47
CA LEU A 97 3.51 -12.12 -17.91
C LEU A 97 4.74 -11.41 -18.51
N ARG A 98 5.56 -10.75 -17.70
CA ARG A 98 6.75 -10.00 -18.14
C ARG A 98 8.05 -10.80 -18.07
N LYS A 99 8.05 -12.06 -17.64
CA LYS A 99 9.25 -12.89 -17.75
C LYS A 99 9.50 -13.12 -19.24
N GLY A 100 10.54 -12.45 -19.74
CA GLY A 100 10.94 -12.46 -21.14
C GLY A 100 11.03 -13.88 -21.69
N LYS A 101 10.84 -13.98 -23.02
CA LYS A 101 11.06 -15.19 -23.82
C LYS A 101 12.03 -16.11 -23.09
N LEU A 102 11.56 -17.31 -22.70
CA LEU A 102 12.46 -18.43 -22.46
C LEU A 102 13.47 -18.35 -23.59
N ARG A 103 14.74 -18.06 -23.27
CA ARG A 103 15.80 -18.28 -24.25
C ARG A 103 15.61 -19.74 -24.63
N ASN A 104 15.42 -20.02 -25.91
CA ASN A 104 15.51 -21.40 -26.38
C ASN A 104 16.94 -21.81 -26.08
N GLU A 105 17.18 -22.32 -24.87
CA GLU A 105 18.41 -22.99 -24.52
C GLU A 105 18.60 -24.07 -25.57
N LYS A 106 19.79 -24.12 -26.18
CA LYS A 106 20.10 -25.21 -27.11
C LYS A 106 19.86 -26.51 -26.34
N ILE A 107 19.33 -27.52 -27.02
CA ILE A 107 18.98 -28.81 -26.40
C ILE A 107 20.15 -29.35 -25.57
N ASP A 108 21.37 -29.12 -26.03
CA ASP A 108 22.61 -29.49 -25.33
C ASP A 108 22.76 -28.82 -23.95
N ASP A 109 22.46 -27.52 -23.83
CA ASP A 109 22.52 -26.79 -22.56
C ASP A 109 21.44 -27.27 -21.58
N LEU A 110 20.26 -27.63 -22.10
CA LEU A 110 19.17 -28.20 -21.31
C LEU A 110 19.55 -29.57 -20.75
N LEU A 111 20.13 -30.44 -21.58
CA LEU A 111 20.62 -31.76 -21.18
C LEU A 111 21.74 -31.63 -20.14
N VAL A 112 22.72 -30.74 -20.37
CA VAL A 112 23.78 -30.46 -19.40
C VAL A 112 23.19 -29.94 -18.07
N SER A 113 22.15 -29.12 -18.09
CA SER A 113 21.50 -28.63 -16.86
C SER A 113 20.77 -29.73 -16.07
N LEU A 114 20.13 -30.68 -16.77
CA LEU A 114 19.40 -31.80 -16.19
C LEU A 114 20.35 -32.79 -15.52
N PHE A 115 21.50 -33.06 -16.13
CA PHE A 115 22.48 -34.03 -15.63
C PHE A 115 23.56 -33.42 -14.73
N SER A 116 23.78 -32.10 -14.75
CA SER A 116 24.76 -31.44 -13.87
C SER A 116 24.25 -31.19 -12.45
N ARG A 117 22.95 -31.35 -12.19
CA ARG A 117 22.38 -31.25 -10.83
C ARG A 117 22.57 -32.54 -10.02
N GLN A 118 23.82 -32.90 -9.78
CA GLN A 118 24.21 -33.68 -8.61
C GLN A 118 25.52 -33.15 -8.01
N LYS A 119 25.40 -32.21 -7.07
CA LYS A 119 26.24 -32.22 -5.88
C LYS A 119 25.36 -32.10 -4.64
N ARG A 120 24.82 -33.24 -4.20
CA ARG A 120 24.51 -33.43 -2.78
C ARG A 120 25.84 -33.58 -2.07
N VAL A 121 26.32 -32.53 -1.41
CA VAL A 121 27.26 -32.68 -0.30
C VAL A 121 26.61 -32.03 0.91
N LYS A 122 26.10 -32.88 1.79
CA LYS A 122 25.82 -32.55 3.18
C LYS A 122 26.27 -33.73 4.03
N LYS A 123 27.54 -33.69 4.45
CA LYS A 123 28.02 -33.97 5.80
C LYS A 123 29.45 -33.49 5.89
#